data_AF-A0A2V5QQJ3-F1
#
_entry.id   AF-A0A2V5QQJ3-F1
#
_cell.length_a   1.000
_cell.length_b   1.000
_cell.length_c   1.000
_cell.angle_alpha   90.00
_cell.angle_beta   90.00
_cell.angle_gamma   90.00
#
_symmetry.space_group_name_H-M   'P 1'
#
loop_
_entity.id
_entity.type
_entity.pdbx_description
1 polymer ?
#
loop_
_entity_poly.entity_id
_entity_poly.type
_entity_poly.pdbx_seq_one_letter_code
_entity_poly.pdbx_strand_id
1 'polypeptide(L)' 'MRLERNETLTGLLVVGTIGVIAFLLVLLGAPGLFRPLVTYQVYFDNAAGIKPGAVVMLAGRKIGQVQKL' A
#
# COMPACT_ATOMS: atom_id res chain seq x y z
N MET A 1 16.28 26.35 33.52
CA MET A 1 15.56 25.63 32.44
C MET A 1 15.68 26.43 31.16
N ARG A 2 16.05 25.82 30.04
CA ARG A 2 16.34 26.52 28.77
C ARG A 2 15.22 26.20 27.78
N LEU A 3 14.20 27.06 27.78
CA LEU A 3 12.93 26.88 27.06
C LEU A 3 13.13 26.54 25.57
N GLU A 4 13.97 27.33 24.88
CA GLU A 4 14.36 27.14 23.47
C GLU A 4 14.78 25.71 23.11
N ARG A 5 15.55 25.05 24.00
CA ARG A 5 16.06 23.69 23.75
C ARG A 5 14.97 22.65 23.95
N ASN A 6 14.09 22.87 24.92
CA ASN A 6 12.98 21.97 25.21
C ASN A 6 11.88 22.06 24.14
N GLU A 7 11.62 23.25 23.61
CA GLU A 7 10.67 23.45 22.50
C GLU A 7 11.17 22.77 21.22
N THR A 8 12.45 22.90 20.90
CA THR A 8 13.05 22.22 19.74
C THR A 8 13.00 20.70 19.87
N LEU A 9 13.34 20.16 21.05
CA LEU A 9 13.28 18.71 21.31
C LEU A 9 11.84 18.18 21.26
N THR A 10 10.88 18.94 21.77
CA THR A 10 9.47 18.57 21.75
C THR A 10 8.93 18.62 20.32
N GLY A 11 9.27 19.64 19.54
CA GLY A 11 8.91 19.73 18.12
C GLY A 11 9.47 18.56 17.31
N LEU A 12 10.74 18.22 17.52
CA LEU A 12 11.38 17.08 16.87
C LEU A 12 10.67 15.76 17.25
N LEU A 13 10.35 15.58 18.53
CA LEU A 13 9.61 14.40 18.99
C LEU A 13 8.26 14.29 18.28
N VAL A 14 7.47 15.37 18.24
CA VAL A 14 6.14 15.37 17.61
C VAL A 14 6.24 15.04 16.12
N VAL A 15 7.11 15.73 15.38
CA VAL A 15 7.27 15.50 13.93
C VAL A 15 7.77 14.07 13.67
N GLY A 16 8.75 13.59 14.45
CA GLY A 16 9.24 12.23 14.34
C GLY A 16 8.16 11.19 14.61
N THR A 17 7.32 11.41 15.63
CA THR A 17 6.23 10.50 15.98
C THR A 17 5.17 10.45 14.88
N ILE A 18 4.80 11.61 14.32
CA ILE A 18 3.87 11.68 13.17
C ILE A 18 4.45 10.95 11.96
N GLY A 19 5.75 11.14 11.68
CA GLY A 19 6.44 10.46 10.59
C GLY A 19 6.42 8.93 10.74
N VAL A 20 6.70 8.43 11.94
CA VAL A 20 6.64 6.99 12.24
C VAL A 20 5.22 6.45 12.07
N ILE A 21 4.21 7.15 12.58
CA ILE A 21 2.81 6.72 12.44
C ILE A 21 2.39 6.70 10.97
N ALA A 22 2.68 7.76 10.21
CA ALA A 22 2.36 7.84 8.79
C ALA A 22 3.04 6.71 8.00
N PHE A 23 4.32 6.45 8.29
CA PHE A 23 5.07 5.36 7.70
C PHE A 23 4.44 3.98 7.98
N LEU A 24 4.06 3.73 9.24
CA LEU A 24 3.39 2.48 9.62
C LEU A 24 2.04 2.31 8.93
N LEU A 25 1.24 3.37 8.81
CA LEU A 25 -0.05 3.32 8.12
C LEU A 25 0.12 3.00 6.62
N VAL A 26 1.12 3.60 5.97
CA VAL A 26 1.43 3.31 4.56
C VAL A 26 1.88 1.86 4.39
N LEU A 27 2.77 1.36 5.27
CA LEU A 27 3.19 -0.04 5.24
C LEU A 27 2.00 -0.99 5.42
N LEU A 28 1.13 -0.73 6.40
CA LEU A 28 -0.05 -1.56 6.67
C LEU A 28 -1.04 -1.60 5.51
N GLY A 29 -1.15 -0.50 4.75
CA GLY A 29 -1.99 -0.42 3.55
C GLY A 29 -1.34 -1.03 2.30
N ALA A 30 -0.05 -1.34 2.32
CA ALA A 30 0.66 -1.82 1.14
C ALA A 30 0.24 -3.27 0.80
N PRO A 31 -0.15 -3.56 -0.45
CA PRO A 31 -0.43 -4.92 -0.89
C PRO A 31 0.85 -5.74 -0.80
N GLY A 32 0.80 -6.90 -0.13
CA GLY A 32 1.94 -7.80 0.03
C GLY A 32 2.56 -7.85 1.43
N LEU A 33 2.19 -6.96 2.35
CA LEU A 33 2.78 -6.95 3.70
C LEU A 33 2.39 -8.19 4.53
N PHE A 34 1.12 -8.60 4.47
CA PHE A 34 0.58 -9.71 5.28
C PHE A 34 0.28 -10.99 4.49
N ARG A 35 0.13 -10.88 3.17
CA ARG A 35 -0.18 -12.01 2.30
C ARG A 35 0.68 -11.91 1.05
N PRO A 36 1.45 -12.95 0.70
CA PRO A 36 2.28 -12.93 -0.50
C PRO A 36 1.41 -12.67 -1.73
N LEU A 37 1.82 -11.69 -2.54
CA LEU A 37 1.14 -11.32 -3.76
C LEU A 37 1.67 -12.20 -4.88
N VAL A 38 0.93 -13.26 -5.23
CA VAL A 38 1.31 -14.16 -6.33
C VAL A 38 0.76 -13.60 -7.63
N THR A 39 1.66 -13.31 -8.58
CA THR A 39 1.31 -12.82 -9.91
C THR A 39 1.24 -14.00 -10.88
N TYR A 40 0.12 -14.11 -11.61
CA TYR A 40 -0.07 -15.12 -12.65
C TYR A 40 -0.16 -14.43 -14.01
N GLN A 41 0.39 -15.08 -15.03
CA GLN A 41 0.24 -14.69 -16.43
C GLN A 41 -0.61 -15.72 -17.14
N VAL A 42 -1.58 -15.25 -17.93
CA VAL A 42 -2.51 -16.08 -18.68
C VAL A 42 -2.65 -15.47 -20.07
N TYR A 43 -2.59 -16.31 -21.09
CA TYR A 43 -2.76 -15.90 -22.48
C TYR A 43 -4.21 -16.08 -22.90
N PHE A 44 -4.76 -15.07 -23.56
CA PHE A 44 -6.10 -15.09 -24.13
C PHE A 44 -6.00 -14.75 -25.60
N ASP A 45 -6.77 -15.44 -26.44
CA ASP A 45 -6.84 -15.15 -27.88
C ASP A 45 -7.47 -13.78 -28.16
N ASN A 46 -8.32 -13.29 -27.25
CA ASN A 46 -8.90 -11.95 -27.29
C ASN A 46 -9.08 -11.39 -25.87
N ALA A 47 -8.34 -10.33 -25.54
CA ALA A 47 -8.41 -9.62 -24.26
C ALA A 47 -9.14 -8.26 -24.36
N ALA A 48 -9.94 -8.05 -25.41
CA ALA A 48 -10.64 -6.79 -25.62
C ALA A 48 -11.52 -6.42 -24.41
N GLY A 49 -11.34 -5.20 -23.92
CA GLY A 49 -12.09 -4.66 -22.78
C GLY A 49 -11.46 -4.88 -21.41
N ILE A 50 -10.39 -5.68 -21.29
CA ILE A 50 -9.61 -5.77 -20.06
C ILE A 50 -8.74 -4.51 -19.91
N LYS A 51 -8.73 -3.92 -18.72
CA LYS A 51 -7.93 -2.74 -18.37
C LYS A 51 -7.03 -3.05 -17.17
N PRO A 52 -5.88 -2.37 -17.03
CA PRO A 52 -5.13 -2.39 -15.78
C PRO A 52 -6.04 -1.96 -14.62
N GLY A 53 -6.01 -2.69 -13.51
CA GLY A 53 -6.90 -2.51 -12.37
C GLY A 53 -8.24 -3.26 -12.47
N ALA A 54 -8.53 -3.95 -13.58
CA ALA A 54 -9.73 -4.79 -13.68
C ALA A 54 -9.73 -5.88 -12.60
N VAL A 55 -10.90 -6.13 -12.00
CA VAL A 55 -11.05 -7.08 -10.89
C VAL A 55 -11.00 -8.51 -11.39
N VAL A 56 -10.15 -9.34 -10.79
CA VAL A 56 -10.13 -10.78 -11.02
C VAL A 56 -11.03 -11.45 -9.99
N MET A 57 -12.04 -12.17 -10.48
CA MET A 57 -13.00 -12.90 -9.66
C MET A 57 -12.79 -14.41 -9.77
N LEU A 58 -12.91 -15.10 -8.64
CA LEU A 58 -12.98 -16.56 -8.58
C LEU A 58 -14.25 -16.94 -7.82
N ALA A 59 -15.15 -17.66 -8.50
CA ALA A 59 -16.46 -18.02 -7.96
C ALA A 59 -17.24 -16.82 -7.36
N GLY A 60 -17.20 -15.66 -8.03
CA GLY A 60 -17.86 -14.43 -7.58
C GLY A 60 -17.13 -13.65 -6.48
N ARG A 61 -16.01 -14.17 -5.95
CA ARG A 61 -15.20 -13.47 -4.95
C ARG A 61 -14.00 -12.78 -5.61
N LYS A 62 -13.78 -11.51 -5.27
CA LYS A 62 -12.58 -10.76 -5.67
C LYS A 62 -11.34 -11.46 -5.08
N ILE A 63 -10.45 -11.91 -5.96
CA ILE A 63 -9.16 -12.52 -5.60
C ILE A 63 -7.96 -11.65 -5.95
N GLY A 64 -8.13 -10.71 -6.88
CA GLY A 64 -7.03 -9.86 -7.31
C GLY A 64 -7.44 -8.78 -8.30
N GLN A 65 -6.44 -8.22 -8.96
CA GLN A 65 -6.60 -7.22 -10.02
C GLN A 65 -5.55 -7.42 -11.11
N VAL A 66 -5.89 -7.05 -12.34
CA VAL A 66 -4.97 -7.07 -13.49
C VAL A 66 -3.92 -5.99 -13.29
N GLN A 67 -2.63 -6.37 -13.27
CA GLN A 67 -1.54 -5.40 -13.19
C GLN A 67 -1.11 -4.89 -14.56
N LYS A 68 -0.95 -5.79 -15.53
CA LYS A 68 -0.39 -5.50 -16.85
C LYS A 68 -1.06 -6.36 -17.92
N LEU A 69 -1.19 -5.79 -19.11
CA LEU A 69 -1.66 -6.43 -20.36
C LEU A 69 -0.48 -6.62 -21.31
#